data_AF-A0A2M9ITL8-F1
#
_entry.id   AF-A0A2M9ITL8-F1
#
_cell.length_a   1.000
_cell.length_b   1.000
_cell.length_c   1.000
_cell.angle_alpha   90.00
_cell.angle_beta   90.00
_cell.angle_gamma   90.00
#
_symmetry.space_group_name_H-M   'P 1'
#
loop_
_entity.id
_entity.type
_entity.pdbx_description
1 polymer ?
#
loop_
_entity_poly.entity_id
_entity_poly.type
_entity_poly.pdbx_seq_one_letter_code
_entity_poly.pdbx_strand_id
1 'polypeptide(L)'
;MARKRSPAAERHSELIQIALLEAAPSGLPFKRLMGACELSEYQTRSGLTALRDLAAQKGWPPLLWTRERGYHFCASEIELEEWERAWVSEKLTQFKRMITGTLAPHLALFPRSRWANYLNTQIEAVKATLEMAASQSG
;
A
#
# COMPACT_ATOMS: atom_id res chain seq x y z
N MET A 1 -9.77 5.35 -15.40
CA MET A 1 -10.64 6.51 -15.10
C MET A 1 -10.60 6.77 -13.61
N ALA A 2 -10.08 7.94 -13.18
CA ALA A 2 -10.11 8.31 -11.77
C ALA A 2 -11.58 8.50 -11.35
N ARG A 3 -12.01 7.79 -10.31
CA ARG A 3 -13.35 7.99 -9.72
C ARG A 3 -13.45 9.44 -9.27
N LYS A 4 -14.51 10.15 -9.65
CA LYS A 4 -14.75 11.53 -9.19
C LYS A 4 -14.78 11.52 -7.65
N ARG A 5 -13.80 12.17 -7.02
CA ARG A 5 -13.67 12.23 -5.56
C ARG A 5 -14.87 12.98 -4.97
N SER A 6 -15.28 12.61 -3.76
CA SER A 6 -16.28 13.42 -3.05
C SER A 6 -15.63 14.73 -2.60
N PRO A 7 -16.37 15.86 -2.57
CA PRO A 7 -15.84 17.13 -2.08
C PRO A 7 -15.25 17.04 -0.66
N ALA A 8 -15.83 16.19 0.19
CA ALA A 8 -15.32 15.93 1.53
C ALA A 8 -13.93 15.25 1.52
N ALA A 9 -13.74 14.24 0.66
CA ALA A 9 -12.46 13.55 0.55
C ALA A 9 -11.34 14.47 0.01
N GLU A 10 -11.68 15.39 -0.90
CA GLU A 10 -10.74 16.41 -1.40
C GLU A 10 -10.31 17.35 -0.27
N ARG A 11 -11.25 17.90 0.50
CA ARG A 11 -10.93 18.72 1.68
C ARG A 11 -10.08 17.97 2.72
N HIS A 12 -10.38 16.70 2.98
CA HIS A 12 -9.57 15.89 3.89
C HIS A 12 -8.15 15.66 3.36
N SER A 13 -7.99 15.49 2.04
CA SER A 13 -6.67 15.35 1.42
C SER A 13 -5.83 16.62 1.54
N GLU A 14 -6.46 17.80 1.43
CA GLU A 14 -5.79 19.10 1.61
C GLU A 14 -5.29 19.28 3.05
N LEU A 15 -6.13 18.98 4.05
CA LEU A 15 -5.73 19.05 5.46
C LEU A 15 -4.56 18.11 5.77
N ILE A 16 -4.60 16.88 5.24
CA ILE A 16 -3.53 15.90 5.40
C ILE A 16 -2.25 16.38 4.70
N GLN A 17 -2.37 16.93 3.49
CA GLN A 17 -1.22 17.47 2.76
C GLN A 17 -0.53 18.58 3.55
N ILE A 18 -1.28 19.54 4.08
CA ILE A 18 -0.76 20.64 4.90
C ILE A 18 -0.01 20.07 6.13
N ALA A 19 -0.65 19.19 6.89
CA ALA A 19 -0.05 18.60 8.09
C ALA A 19 1.24 17.81 7.78
N LEU A 20 1.31 17.12 6.64
CA LEU A 20 2.50 16.38 6.23
C LEU A 20 3.64 17.30 5.76
N LEU A 21 3.31 18.42 5.11
CA LEU A 21 4.30 19.43 4.73
C LEU A 21 4.88 20.15 5.95
N GLU A 22 4.05 20.45 6.95
CA GLU A 22 4.49 21.03 8.24
C GLU A 22 5.37 20.07 9.05
N ALA A 23 5.11 18.77 8.96
CA ALA A 23 5.89 17.73 9.63
C ALA A 23 7.13 17.27 8.84
N ALA A 24 7.38 17.82 7.66
CA ALA A 24 8.53 17.45 6.84
C ALA A 24 9.85 17.85 7.52
N PRO A 25 10.90 17.00 7.47
CA PRO A 25 10.95 15.71 6.76
C PRO A 25 10.46 14.51 7.58
N SER A 26 10.21 14.65 8.88
CA SER A 26 9.99 13.51 9.79
C SER A 26 8.76 12.63 9.50
N GLY A 27 7.69 13.19 8.92
CA GLY A 27 6.43 12.47 8.68
C GLY A 27 5.53 12.36 9.92
N LEU A 28 4.36 11.74 9.75
CA LEU A 28 3.35 11.59 10.82
C LEU A 28 2.80 10.16 10.95
N PRO A 29 2.91 9.52 12.13
CA PRO A 29 2.15 8.31 12.44
C PRO A 29 0.64 8.55 12.32
N PHE A 30 -0.12 7.50 11.95
CA PHE A 30 -1.57 7.61 11.67
C PHE A 30 -2.36 8.34 12.78
N LYS A 31 -2.15 8.01 14.05
CA LYS A 31 -2.84 8.66 15.18
C LYS A 31 -2.48 10.14 15.33
N ARG A 32 -1.22 10.53 15.06
CA ARG A 32 -0.81 11.94 15.08
C ARG A 32 -1.39 12.70 13.90
N LEU A 33 -1.44 12.08 12.73
CA LEU A 33 -2.09 12.66 11.55
C LEU A 33 -3.58 12.89 11.78
N MET A 34 -4.29 11.93 12.38
CA MET A 34 -5.70 12.09 12.79
C MET A 34 -5.88 13.30 13.70
N GLY A 35 -5.05 13.42 14.74
CA GLY A 35 -5.10 14.52 15.70
C GLY A 35 -4.79 15.87 15.05
N ALA A 36 -3.75 15.94 14.22
CA ALA A 36 -3.34 17.19 13.55
C ALA A 36 -4.40 17.72 12.58
N CYS A 37 -5.17 16.84 11.94
CA CYS A 37 -6.21 17.22 11.00
C CYS A 37 -7.62 17.28 11.62
N GLU A 38 -7.77 16.93 12.90
CA GLU A 38 -9.08 16.77 13.58
C GLU A 38 -10.05 15.83 12.82
N LEU A 39 -9.51 14.74 12.27
CA LEU A 39 -10.28 13.79 11.46
C LEU A 39 -10.51 12.47 12.21
N SER A 40 -11.68 11.86 11.98
CA SER A 40 -11.93 10.47 12.35
C SER A 40 -11.07 9.50 11.52
N GLU A 41 -10.90 8.27 12.01
CA GLU A 41 -10.11 7.25 11.31
C GLU A 41 -10.59 7.04 9.86
N TYR A 42 -11.91 6.97 9.66
CA TYR A 42 -12.49 6.81 8.33
C TYR A 42 -12.17 7.99 7.41
N GLN A 43 -12.31 9.22 7.91
CA GLN A 43 -12.00 10.43 7.15
C GLN A 43 -10.51 10.52 6.81
N THR A 44 -9.61 10.18 7.75
CA THR A 44 -8.16 10.16 7.49
C THR A 44 -7.81 9.13 6.43
N ARG A 45 -8.38 7.91 6.48
CA ARG A 45 -8.17 6.90 5.44
C ARG A 45 -8.67 7.37 4.08
N SER A 46 -9.87 7.94 4.03
CA SER A 46 -10.44 8.49 2.79
C SER A 46 -9.58 9.63 2.23
N GLY A 47 -9.10 10.54 3.08
CA GLY A 47 -8.24 11.65 2.69
C GLY A 47 -6.87 11.19 2.20
N LEU A 48 -6.25 10.20 2.87
CA LEU A 48 -5.00 9.58 2.43
C LEU A 48 -5.14 8.93 1.04
N THR A 49 -6.26 8.26 0.76
CA THR A 49 -6.53 7.70 -0.57
C THR A 49 -6.67 8.81 -1.60
N ALA A 50 -7.47 9.84 -1.32
CA ALA A 50 -7.65 10.97 -2.22
C ALA A 50 -6.34 11.74 -2.50
N LEU A 51 -5.47 11.85 -1.49
CA LEU A 51 -4.15 12.48 -1.61
C LEU A 51 -3.21 11.67 -2.50
N ARG A 52 -3.20 10.34 -2.40
CA ARG A 52 -2.42 9.47 -3.32
C ARG A 52 -2.88 9.65 -4.76
N ASP A 53 -4.19 9.67 -5.00
CA ASP A 53 -4.74 9.89 -6.33
C ASP A 53 -4.36 11.26 -6.87
N LEU A 54 -4.35 12.30 -6.00
CA LEU A 54 -3.96 13.66 -6.38
C LEU A 54 -2.48 13.74 -6.72
N ALA A 55 -1.62 13.13 -5.89
CA ALA A 55 -0.20 13.10 -6.13
C ALA A 55 0.14 12.45 -7.48
N ALA A 56 -0.49 11.31 -7.79
CA ALA A 56 -0.35 10.64 -9.08
C ALA A 56 -0.82 11.52 -10.25
N GLN A 57 -1.95 12.22 -10.11
CA GLN A 57 -2.47 13.11 -11.15
C GLN A 57 -1.60 14.36 -11.38
N LYS A 58 -0.96 14.86 -10.32
CA LYS A 58 -0.18 16.10 -10.35
C LYS A 58 1.32 15.86 -10.58
N GLY A 59 1.77 14.61 -10.62
CA GLY A 59 3.19 14.28 -10.67
C GLY A 59 3.95 14.70 -9.41
N TRP A 60 3.28 14.74 -8.26
CA TRP A 60 3.93 15.03 -6.98
C TRP A 60 4.67 13.80 -6.46
N PRO A 61 5.64 14.00 -5.53
CA PRO A 61 6.26 12.88 -4.85
C PRO A 61 5.21 11.92 -4.27
N PRO A 62 5.43 10.60 -4.35
CA PRO A 62 4.48 9.63 -3.83
C PRO A 62 4.37 9.72 -2.31
N LEU A 63 3.17 9.42 -1.81
CA LEU A 63 2.89 9.35 -0.37
C LEU A 63 3.19 7.94 0.15
N LEU A 64 4.25 7.82 0.94
CA LEU A 64 4.72 6.57 1.54
C LEU A 64 4.24 6.42 2.98
N TRP A 65 4.35 5.20 3.49
CA TRP A 65 4.27 4.90 4.91
C TRP A 65 5.42 3.97 5.29
N THR A 66 6.18 4.35 6.31
CA THR A 66 7.15 3.47 6.96
C THR A 66 6.87 3.40 8.45
N ARG A 67 7.40 2.37 9.12
CA ARG A 67 7.22 2.22 10.55
C ARG A 67 7.94 3.34 11.32
N GLU A 68 9.07 3.79 10.79
CA GLU A 68 9.99 4.75 11.38
C GLU A 68 9.45 6.18 11.29
N ARG A 69 8.89 6.57 10.13
CA ARG A 69 8.45 7.95 9.84
C ARG A 69 6.94 8.13 9.80
N GLY A 70 6.17 7.05 9.72
CA GLY A 70 4.74 7.14 9.44
C GLY A 70 4.48 7.63 8.01
N TYR A 71 3.38 8.35 7.80
CA TYR A 71 3.05 8.92 6.48
C TYR A 71 3.92 10.13 6.17
N HIS A 72 4.47 10.17 4.95
CA HIS A 72 5.27 11.29 4.46
C HIS A 72 5.36 11.24 2.93
N PHE A 73 5.69 12.38 2.32
CA PHE A 73 6.08 12.44 0.92
C PHE A 73 7.50 11.92 0.75
N CYS A 74 7.71 11.08 -0.26
CA CYS A 74 9.02 10.55 -0.62
C CYS A 74 9.99 11.69 -0.94
N ALA A 75 11.21 11.61 -0.41
CA ALA A 75 12.24 12.63 -0.53
C ALA A 75 13.32 12.29 -1.57
N SER A 76 13.49 11.02 -1.93
CA SER A 76 14.50 10.59 -2.93
C SER A 76 14.09 9.32 -3.67
N GLU A 77 14.76 9.06 -4.81
CA GLU A 77 14.62 7.80 -5.56
C GLU A 77 15.08 6.59 -4.74
N ILE A 78 16.17 6.73 -3.97
CA ILE A 78 16.68 5.66 -3.09
C ILE A 78 15.62 5.24 -2.06
N GLU A 79 14.98 6.21 -1.40
CA GLU A 79 13.91 5.92 -0.45
C GLU A 79 12.72 5.21 -1.12
N LEU A 80 12.37 5.63 -2.34
CA LEU A 80 11.28 5.01 -3.08
C LEU A 80 11.60 3.55 -3.43
N GLU A 81 12.79 3.30 -3.97
CA GLU A 81 13.23 1.94 -4.31
C GLU A 81 13.31 1.03 -3.08
N GLU A 82 13.84 1.52 -1.96
CA GLU A 82 13.88 0.76 -0.70
C GLU A 82 12.46 0.39 -0.25
N TRP A 83 11.53 1.34 -0.32
CA TRP A 83 10.14 1.11 0.04
C TRP A 83 9.47 0.09 -0.91
N GLU A 84 9.71 0.21 -2.22
CA GLU A 84 9.15 -0.71 -3.22
C GLU A 84 9.68 -2.13 -3.05
N ARG A 85 10.98 -2.30 -2.78
CA ARG A 85 11.59 -3.60 -2.48
C ARG A 85 10.98 -4.23 -1.22
N ALA A 86 10.83 -3.43 -0.16
CA ALA A 86 10.18 -3.89 1.07
C ALA A 86 8.72 -4.30 0.82
N TRP A 87 7.97 -3.51 0.04
CA TRP A 87 6.59 -3.82 -0.35
C TRP A 87 6.49 -5.13 -1.13
N VAL A 88 7.37 -5.34 -2.14
CA VAL A 88 7.42 -6.60 -2.92
C VAL A 88 7.71 -7.79 -2.01
N SER A 89 8.68 -7.68 -1.10
CA SER A 89 9.04 -8.73 -0.14
C SER A 89 7.88 -9.09 0.80
N GLU A 90 7.15 -8.09 1.29
CA GLU A 90 5.97 -8.30 2.12
C GLU A 90 4.87 -9.05 1.35
N LYS A 91 4.58 -8.62 0.12
CA LYS A 91 3.58 -9.28 -0.74
C LYS A 91 3.97 -10.71 -1.08
N LEU A 92 5.23 -10.95 -1.40
CA LEU A 92 5.74 -12.30 -1.62
C LEU A 92 5.53 -13.20 -0.40
N THR A 93 5.79 -12.68 0.81
CA THR A 93 5.55 -13.41 2.06
C THR A 93 4.05 -13.71 2.26
N GLN A 94 3.17 -12.74 1.98
CA GLN A 94 1.72 -12.93 2.06
C GLN A 94 1.23 -14.01 1.09
N PHE A 95 1.71 -14.01 -0.16
CA PHE A 95 1.34 -15.04 -1.14
C PHE A 95 1.87 -16.42 -0.77
N LYS A 96 3.12 -16.53 -0.29
CA LYS A 96 3.68 -17.80 0.22
C LYS A 96 2.81 -18.37 1.34
N ARG A 97 2.40 -17.54 2.30
CA ARG A 97 1.51 -17.95 3.41
C ARG A 97 0.11 -18.33 2.93
N MET A 98 -0.44 -17.64 1.93
CA MET A 98 -1.74 -18.00 1.35
C MET A 98 -1.70 -19.38 0.69
N ILE A 99 -0.65 -19.68 -0.08
CA ILE A 99 -0.46 -20.99 -0.71
C ILE A 99 -0.34 -22.07 0.37
N THR A 100 0.61 -21.93 1.29
CA THR A 100 0.94 -23.00 2.24
C THR A 100 -0.08 -23.14 3.38
N GLY A 101 -0.62 -22.03 3.86
CA GLY A 101 -1.52 -22.00 5.02
C GLY A 101 -3.00 -22.15 4.68
N THR A 102 -3.40 -21.90 3.43
CA THR A 102 -4.83 -21.89 3.05
C THR A 102 -5.11 -22.77 1.83
N LEU A 103 -4.41 -22.55 0.71
CA LEU A 103 -4.71 -23.27 -0.54
C LEU A 103 -4.30 -24.74 -0.48
N ALA A 104 -3.12 -25.05 0.05
CA ALA A 104 -2.67 -26.42 0.21
C ALA A 104 -3.62 -27.24 1.12
N PRO A 105 -4.04 -26.75 2.31
CA PRO A 105 -5.08 -27.40 3.09
C PRO A 105 -6.42 -27.54 2.37
N HIS A 106 -6.86 -26.51 1.63
CA HIS A 106 -8.11 -26.58 0.84
C HIS A 106 -8.01 -27.71 -0.20
N LEU A 107 -6.92 -27.77 -0.97
CA LEU A 107 -6.72 -28.81 -1.98
C LEU A 107 -6.56 -30.21 -1.38
N ALA A 108 -6.01 -30.32 -0.17
CA ALA A 108 -5.94 -31.60 0.54
C ALA A 108 -7.35 -32.10 0.95
N LEU A 109 -8.20 -31.21 1.47
CA LEU A 109 -9.57 -31.54 1.88
C LEU A 109 -10.52 -31.74 0.69
N PHE A 110 -10.34 -30.96 -0.37
CA PHE A 110 -11.20 -30.95 -1.55
C PHE A 110 -10.38 -30.99 -2.85
N PRO A 111 -9.75 -32.12 -3.19
CA PRO A 111 -8.82 -32.20 -4.34
C PRO A 111 -9.44 -31.84 -5.68
N ARG A 112 -10.75 -32.07 -5.85
CA ARG A 112 -11.49 -31.78 -7.09
C ARG A 112 -12.12 -30.38 -7.13
N SER A 113 -11.83 -29.52 -6.14
CA SER A 113 -12.32 -28.13 -6.11
C SER A 113 -11.76 -27.35 -7.29
N ARG A 114 -12.62 -27.04 -8.27
CA ARG A 114 -12.21 -26.25 -9.46
C ARG A 114 -11.71 -24.86 -9.06
N TRP A 115 -12.36 -24.24 -8.07
CA TRP A 115 -11.98 -22.94 -7.54
C TRP A 115 -10.60 -22.95 -6.88
N ALA A 116 -10.34 -23.92 -5.99
CA ALA A 116 -9.05 -24.00 -5.29
C ALA A 116 -7.90 -24.28 -6.25
N ASN A 117 -8.10 -25.16 -7.23
CA ASN A 117 -7.10 -25.45 -8.25
C ASN A 117 -6.78 -24.20 -9.09
N TYR A 118 -7.83 -23.53 -9.60
CA TYR A 118 -7.66 -22.29 -10.36
C TYR A 118 -6.93 -21.22 -9.55
N LEU A 119 -7.38 -20.95 -8.33
CA LEU A 119 -6.80 -19.93 -7.47
C LEU A 119 -5.34 -20.25 -7.11
N ASN A 120 -5.01 -21.52 -6.83
CA ASN A 120 -3.64 -21.94 -6.57
C ASN A 120 -2.73 -21.68 -7.77
N THR A 121 -3.17 -22.04 -8.99
CA THR A 121 -2.41 -21.75 -10.21
C THR A 121 -2.16 -20.25 -10.39
N GLN A 122 -3.18 -19.41 -10.21
CA GLN A 122 -3.03 -17.96 -10.37
C GLN A 122 -2.07 -17.38 -9.31
N ILE A 123 -2.18 -17.80 -8.06
CA ILE A 123 -1.34 -17.28 -6.98
C ILE A 123 0.11 -17.76 -7.12
N GLU A 124 0.36 -19.01 -7.54
CA GLU A 124 1.72 -19.48 -7.83
C GLU A 124 2.36 -18.69 -8.97
N ALA A 125 1.62 -18.35 -10.02
CA ALA A 125 2.11 -17.51 -11.10
C ALA A 125 2.52 -16.11 -10.60
N VAL A 126 1.66 -15.45 -9.80
CA VAL A 126 1.97 -14.15 -9.19
C VAL A 126 3.18 -14.23 -8.27
N LYS A 127 3.29 -15.29 -7.45
CA LYS A 127 4.45 -15.55 -6.60
C LYS A 127 5.72 -15.62 -7.42
N ALA A 128 5.75 -16.39 -8.52
CA ALA A 128 6.92 -16.52 -9.37
C ALA A 128 7.35 -15.19 -9.98
N THR A 129 6.40 -14.34 -10.42
CA THR A 129 6.70 -12.99 -10.93
C THR A 129 7.34 -12.12 -9.85
N LEU A 130 6.82 -12.15 -8.62
CA LEU A 130 7.38 -11.38 -7.51
C LEU A 130 8.75 -11.91 -7.06
N GLU A 131 8.99 -13.22 -7.14
CA GLU A 131 10.32 -13.81 -6.88
C GLU A 131 11.36 -13.31 -7.89
N MET A 132 11.00 -13.22 -9.17
CA MET A 132 11.86 -12.63 -10.19
C MET A 132 12.15 -11.15 -9.90
N ALA A 133 11.11 -10.37 -9.58
CA ALA A 133 11.28 -8.95 -9.24
C ALA A 133 12.17 -8.73 -8.01
N ALA A 134 12.03 -9.57 -6.99
CA ALA A 134 12.88 -9.52 -5.80
C ALA A 134 14.33 -9.95 -6.07
N SER A 135 14.56 -10.82 -7.07
CA SER A 135 15.91 -11.28 -7.46
C SER A 135 16.66 -10.30 -8.35
N GLN A 136 15.95 -9.38 -9.01
CA GLN A 136 16.52 -8.28 -9.80
C GLN A 136 17.04 -7.21 -8.83
N SER A 137 18.15 -7.50 -8.16
CA SER A 137 18.89 -6.52 -7.36
C SER A 137 20.11 -6.11 -8.16
N GLY A 138 20.13 -4.86 -8.64
CA GLY A 138 21.35 -4.15 -9.02
C GLY A 138 22.12 -3.72 -7.79
#